data_AF-A0A1A8N478-F1
#
_entry.id   AF-A0A1A8N478-F1
#
_cell.length_a   1.000
_cell.length_b   1.000
_cell.length_c   1.000
_cell.angle_alpha   90.00
_cell.angle_beta   90.00
_cell.angle_gamma   90.00
#
_symmetry.space_group_name_H-M   'P 1'
#
loop_
_entity.id
_entity.type
_entity.pdbx_description
1 polymer ?
#
loop_
_entity_poly.entity_id
_entity_poly.type
_entity_poly.pdbx_seq_one_letter_code
_entity_poly.pdbx_strand_id
1 'polypeptide(L)'
;MANDSVQSDPDGLSVLEQLGLDQNSDFSDSSVQQVLDEQREKIRREIRKELKIKEGAENLRRATTDKRNAQQVDSQLRSSNRRLDDLHAQLQELDAHIVVKGGEESKDECPQSPGADCRTSAHSERIAALERQLNIELKVKQGVENMIPIYANGSTKDKKMLQTAQQMLQDSK
;
A
#
# COMPACT_ATOMS: atom_id res chain seq x y z
N MET A 1 9.20 5.81 48.39
CA MET A 1 8.76 5.05 47.21
C MET A 1 8.71 6.02 46.06
N ALA A 2 9.75 6.05 45.22
CA ALA A 2 9.78 6.88 44.02
C ALA A 2 9.02 6.11 42.93
N ASN A 3 7.98 6.73 42.39
CA ASN A 3 7.20 6.21 41.28
C ASN A 3 7.89 6.68 40.00
N ASP A 4 8.66 5.78 39.38
CA ASP A 4 9.37 6.03 38.13
C ASP A 4 8.36 5.91 36.98
N SER A 5 7.85 7.05 36.53
CA SER A 5 7.07 7.13 35.29
C SER A 5 8.02 6.93 34.13
N VAL A 6 8.03 5.72 33.58
CA VAL A 6 8.64 5.40 32.29
C VAL A 6 7.91 6.21 31.22
N GLN A 7 8.43 7.40 30.89
CA GLN A 7 8.08 8.10 29.68
C GLN A 7 8.69 7.32 28.53
N SER A 8 7.89 6.51 27.86
CA SER A 8 8.26 5.86 26.61
C SER A 8 8.65 6.94 25.59
N ASP A 9 9.90 6.93 25.15
CA ASP A 9 10.39 7.81 24.09
C ASP A 9 9.54 7.59 22.81
N PRO A 10 8.94 8.63 22.22
CA PRO A 10 8.13 8.50 21.01
C PRO A 10 8.94 8.12 19.76
N ASP A 11 10.28 8.20 19.83
CA ASP A 11 11.21 7.90 18.73
C ASP A 11 11.53 6.40 18.59
N GLY A 12 11.05 5.55 19.51
CA GLY A 12 11.29 4.10 19.49
C GLY A 12 10.17 3.25 18.90
N LEU A 13 9.02 3.84 18.57
CA LEU A 13 7.86 3.13 18.04
C LEU A 13 8.04 2.87 16.54
N SER A 14 7.74 1.64 16.12
CA SER A 14 7.65 1.26 14.71
C SER A 14 6.64 2.14 13.98
N VAL A 15 6.86 2.38 12.68
CA VAL A 15 5.91 3.14 11.86
C VAL A 15 4.53 2.46 11.86
N LEU A 16 4.49 1.13 11.93
CA LEU A 16 3.24 0.39 12.01
C LEU A 16 2.50 0.67 13.33
N GLU A 17 3.23 0.70 14.44
CA GLU A 17 2.67 1.01 15.76
C GLU A 17 2.10 2.44 15.81
N GLN A 18 2.74 3.41 15.15
CA GLN A 18 2.21 4.77 15.02
C GLN A 18 0.91 4.84 14.24
N LEU A 19 0.65 3.87 13.35
CA LEU A 19 -0.61 3.73 12.62
C LEU A 19 -1.64 2.88 13.36
N GLY A 20 -1.31 2.40 14.57
CA GLY A 20 -2.14 1.46 15.31
C GLY A 20 -2.24 0.09 14.65
N LEU A 21 -1.31 -0.22 13.73
CA LEU A 21 -1.22 -1.52 13.07
C LEU A 21 -0.23 -2.38 13.85
N ASP A 22 -0.70 -3.55 14.27
CA ASP A 22 0.13 -4.57 14.90
C ASP A 22 0.46 -5.69 13.91
N GLN A 23 1.30 -6.64 14.33
CA GLN A 23 1.66 -7.79 13.49
C GLN A 23 0.45 -8.69 13.13
N ASN A 24 -0.67 -8.55 13.83
CA ASN A 24 -1.91 -9.29 13.56
C ASN A 24 -2.88 -8.56 12.63
N SER A 25 -2.55 -7.33 12.23
CA SER A 25 -3.40 -6.53 11.36
C SER A 25 -3.48 -7.16 9.96
N ASP A 26 -4.67 -7.14 9.36
CA ASP A 26 -4.85 -7.66 8.02
C ASP A 26 -4.37 -6.64 6.99
N PHE A 27 -3.07 -6.72 6.65
CA PHE A 27 -2.44 -5.93 5.59
C PHE A 27 -3.05 -6.11 4.20
N SER A 28 -3.93 -7.10 4.01
CA SER A 28 -4.64 -7.34 2.75
C SER A 28 -5.92 -6.50 2.64
N ASP A 29 -6.37 -5.91 3.74
CA ASP A 29 -7.55 -5.04 3.73
C ASP A 29 -7.28 -3.77 2.92
N SER A 30 -8.23 -3.41 2.05
CA SER A 30 -8.12 -2.23 1.19
C SER A 30 -7.98 -0.94 2.00
N SER A 31 -8.59 -0.86 3.19
CA SER A 31 -8.48 0.34 4.03
C SER A 31 -7.10 0.49 4.65
N VAL A 32 -6.52 -0.61 5.14
CA VAL A 32 -5.16 -0.67 5.68
C VAL A 32 -4.13 -0.38 4.60
N GLN A 33 -4.30 -0.97 3.40
CA GLN A 33 -3.40 -0.74 2.27
C GLN A 33 -3.39 0.74 1.84
N GLN A 34 -4.56 1.39 1.81
CA GLN A 34 -4.64 2.82 1.51
C GLN A 34 -3.88 3.66 2.55
N VAL A 35 -4.04 3.38 3.85
CA VAL A 35 -3.34 4.10 4.92
C VAL A 35 -1.82 3.93 4.81
N LEU A 36 -1.35 2.71 4.49
CA LEU A 36 0.08 2.44 4.28
C LEU A 36 0.62 3.19 3.06
N ASP A 37 -0.12 3.23 1.96
CA ASP A 37 0.26 3.98 0.76
C ASP A 37 0.31 5.49 1.01
N GLU A 38 -0.65 6.03 1.76
CA GLU A 38 -0.64 7.43 2.19
C GLU A 38 0.57 7.75 3.08
N GLN A 39 0.93 6.87 4.02
CA GLN A 39 2.14 7.06 4.83
C GLN A 39 3.42 6.96 4.01
N ARG A 40 3.51 6.01 3.07
CA ARG A 40 4.66 5.89 2.16
C ARG A 40 4.84 7.18 1.37
N GLU A 41 3.77 7.73 0.80
CA GLU A 41 3.88 8.97 0.04
C GLU A 41 4.17 10.18 0.93
N LYS A 42 3.69 10.19 2.18
CA LYS A 42 4.07 11.20 3.17
C LYS A 42 5.57 11.16 3.48
N ILE A 43 6.12 9.98 3.74
CA ILE A 43 7.56 9.79 4.01
C ILE A 43 8.38 10.18 2.77
N ARG A 44 7.99 9.75 1.56
CA ARG A 44 8.66 10.15 0.30
C ARG A 44 8.65 11.67 0.10
N ARG A 45 7.55 12.36 0.41
CA ARG A 45 7.49 13.82 0.37
C ARG A 45 8.42 14.47 1.39
N GLU A 46 8.49 13.96 2.61
CA GLU A 46 9.41 14.47 3.62
C GLU A 46 10.88 14.22 3.24
N ILE A 47 11.24 13.07 2.65
CA ILE A 47 12.59 12.82 2.11
C ILE A 47 12.94 13.87 1.04
N ARG A 48 12.06 14.13 0.08
CA ARG A 48 12.29 15.16 -0.96
C ARG A 48 12.49 16.55 -0.36
N LYS A 49 11.71 16.88 0.68
CA LYS A 49 11.81 18.16 1.39
C LYS A 49 13.13 18.25 2.16
N GLU A 50 13.50 17.21 2.88
CA GLU A 50 14.72 17.16 3.68
C GLU A 50 15.98 17.19 2.79
N LEU A 51 15.95 16.52 1.63
CA LEU A 51 17.02 16.63 0.62
C LEU A 51 17.22 18.06 0.13
N LYS A 52 16.13 18.81 -0.12
CA LYS A 52 16.23 20.24 -0.49
C LYS A 52 16.80 21.09 0.63
N ILE A 53 16.45 20.80 1.88
CA ILE A 53 17.03 21.47 3.06
C ILE A 53 18.52 21.18 3.15
N LYS A 54 18.91 19.91 3.01
CA LYS A 54 20.31 19.48 2.99
C LYS A 54 21.10 20.18 1.89
N GLU A 55 20.59 20.19 0.65
CA GLU A 55 21.23 20.90 -0.47
C GLU A 55 21.40 22.40 -0.17
N GLY A 56 20.37 23.05 0.38
CA GLY A 56 20.44 24.44 0.82
C GLY A 56 21.49 24.67 1.91
N ALA A 57 21.56 23.79 2.91
CA ALA A 57 22.56 23.85 3.96
C ALA A 57 23.98 23.57 3.43
N GLU A 58 24.15 22.65 2.47
CA GLU A 58 25.43 22.42 1.80
C GLU A 58 25.89 23.64 1.01
N ASN A 59 24.97 24.32 0.32
CA ASN A 59 25.26 25.55 -0.39
C ASN A 59 25.65 26.68 0.58
N LEU A 60 24.90 26.84 1.68
CA LEU A 60 25.26 27.77 2.76
C LEU A 60 26.64 27.46 3.33
N ARG A 61 26.98 26.18 3.53
CA ARG A 61 28.29 25.77 4.03
C ARG A 61 29.42 26.23 3.10
N ARG A 62 29.22 26.09 1.78
CA ARG A 62 30.19 26.53 0.76
C ARG A 62 30.35 28.04 0.73
N ALA A 63 29.27 28.79 0.95
CA ALA A 63 29.28 30.25 0.95
C ALA A 63 29.76 30.87 2.27
N THR A 64 29.78 30.10 3.37
CA THR A 64 30.10 30.60 4.71
C THR A 64 31.61 30.67 4.94
N THR A 65 32.10 31.86 5.30
CA THR A 65 33.51 32.10 5.67
C THR A 65 33.72 32.31 7.17
N ASP A 66 32.65 32.62 7.92
CA ASP A 66 32.68 32.80 9.37
C ASP A 66 32.66 31.45 10.11
N LYS A 67 33.61 31.26 11.04
CA LYS A 67 33.77 30.04 11.84
C LYS A 67 32.57 29.72 12.74
N ARG A 68 31.86 30.71 13.27
CA ARG A 68 30.69 30.48 14.14
C ARG A 68 29.49 30.01 13.32
N ASN A 69 29.26 30.64 12.17
CA ASN A 69 28.18 30.26 11.25
C ASN A 69 28.45 28.89 10.62
N ALA A 70 29.72 28.58 10.32
CA ALA A 70 30.12 27.26 9.81
C ALA A 70 29.70 26.13 10.76
N GLN A 71 29.93 26.29 12.07
CA GLN A 71 29.52 25.30 13.07
C GLN A 71 28.00 25.10 13.13
N GLN A 72 27.22 26.17 12.97
CA GLN A 72 25.76 26.09 12.95
C GLN A 72 25.26 25.36 11.69
N VAL A 73 25.84 25.64 10.53
CA VAL A 73 25.50 24.95 9.28
C VAL A 73 25.90 23.47 9.34
N ASP A 74 27.07 23.15 9.92
CA ASP A 74 27.49 21.76 10.13
C ASP A 74 26.55 21.00 11.07
N SER A 75 26.06 21.67 12.11
CA SER A 75 25.02 21.13 13.00
C SER A 75 23.74 20.81 12.21
N GLN A 76 23.28 21.75 11.38
CA GLN A 76 22.09 21.56 10.56
C GLN A 76 22.25 20.40 9.57
N LEU A 77 23.43 20.26 8.95
CA LEU A 77 23.72 19.13 8.04
C LEU A 77 23.69 17.78 8.75
N ARG A 78 24.26 17.69 9.97
CA ARG A 78 24.20 16.45 10.76
C ARG A 78 22.76 16.08 11.12
N SER A 79 21.97 17.05 11.56
CA SER A 79 20.56 16.83 11.89
C SER A 79 19.75 16.41 10.66
N SER A 80 20.00 17.05 9.51
CA SER A 80 19.32 16.73 8.26
C SER A 80 19.67 15.33 7.75
N ASN A 81 20.95 14.92 7.84
CA ASN A 81 21.37 13.55 7.51
C ASN A 81 20.70 12.52 8.42
N ARG A 82 20.71 12.74 9.74
CA ARG A 82 20.05 11.82 10.68
C ARG A 82 18.56 11.67 10.36
N ARG A 83 17.88 12.78 10.08
CA ARG A 83 16.46 12.77 9.69
C ARG A 83 16.21 12.02 8.39
N LEU A 84 17.12 12.11 7.40
CA LEU A 84 17.03 11.31 6.18
C LEU A 84 17.21 9.82 6.45
N ASP A 85 18.17 9.45 7.31
CA ASP A 85 18.39 8.04 7.69
C ASP A 85 17.16 7.47 8.38
N ASP A 86 16.56 8.21 9.32
CA ASP A 86 15.33 7.82 10.01
C ASP A 86 14.17 7.64 9.02
N LEU A 87 13.96 8.62 8.12
CA LEU A 87 12.91 8.54 7.09
C LEU A 87 13.11 7.36 6.12
N HIS A 88 14.35 7.05 5.74
CA HIS A 88 14.65 5.88 4.92
C HIS A 88 14.40 4.57 5.66
N ALA A 89 14.76 4.48 6.94
CA ALA A 89 14.49 3.30 7.77
C ALA A 89 12.98 3.05 7.89
N GLN A 90 12.20 4.11 8.13
CA GLN A 90 10.73 4.06 8.16
C GLN A 90 10.13 3.59 6.83
N LEU A 91 10.62 4.11 5.71
CA LEU A 91 10.16 3.68 4.38
C LEU A 91 10.48 2.21 4.11
N GLN A 92 11.70 1.78 4.47
CA GLN A 92 12.14 0.40 4.32
C GLN A 92 11.31 -0.57 5.17
N GLU A 93 10.95 -0.17 6.40
CA GLU A 93 10.06 -0.95 7.28
C GLU A 93 8.68 -1.16 6.65
N LEU A 94 8.09 -0.10 6.08
CA LEU A 94 6.82 -0.19 5.38
C LEU A 94 6.92 -1.09 4.14
N ASP A 95 7.99 -0.97 3.35
CA ASP A 95 8.21 -1.78 2.14
C ASP A 95 8.43 -3.26 2.47
N ALA A 96 9.12 -3.58 3.57
CA ALA A 96 9.37 -4.95 4.00
C ALA A 96 8.08 -5.72 4.36
N HIS A 97 7.10 -5.05 4.98
CA HIS A 97 5.85 -5.71 5.37
C HIS A 97 4.97 -6.14 4.18
N ILE A 98 5.12 -5.51 3.01
CA ILE A 98 4.46 -5.99 1.78
C ILE A 98 5.18 -7.23 1.21
N VAL A 99 6.51 -7.26 1.24
CA VAL A 99 7.29 -8.37 0.65
C VAL A 99 7.20 -9.66 1.46
N VAL A 100 7.11 -9.58 2.79
CA VAL A 100 7.03 -10.76 3.66
C VAL A 100 5.66 -11.45 3.57
N LYS A 101 4.57 -10.73 3.27
CA LYS A 101 3.23 -11.33 3.08
C LYS A 101 2.88 -11.66 1.62
N GLY A 102 3.59 -11.09 0.64
CA GLY A 102 3.46 -11.43 -0.78
C GLY A 102 4.30 -12.65 -1.24
N GLY A 103 4.99 -13.31 -0.31
CA GLY A 103 6.01 -14.33 -0.57
C GLY A 103 5.57 -15.79 -0.43
N GLU A 104 4.27 -16.10 -0.43
CA GLU A 104 3.78 -17.49 -0.47
C GLU A 104 3.29 -17.93 -1.86
N GLU A 105 3.78 -17.33 -2.94
CA GLU A 105 3.84 -18.00 -4.24
C GLU A 105 4.77 -17.23 -5.19
N SER A 106 5.56 -17.97 -5.97
CA SER A 106 6.43 -17.50 -7.05
C SER A 106 7.90 -17.24 -6.65
N LYS A 107 8.66 -18.34 -6.63
CA LYS A 107 10.03 -18.31 -7.14
C LYS A 107 9.98 -17.78 -8.59
N ASP A 108 10.44 -16.55 -8.81
CA ASP A 108 11.28 -16.30 -9.98
C ASP A 108 12.14 -15.06 -9.78
N GLU A 109 13.41 -15.27 -10.01
CA GLU A 109 14.50 -14.30 -10.01
C GLU A 109 14.30 -13.33 -11.19
N CYS A 110 14.23 -12.02 -10.96
CA CYS A 110 14.65 -11.06 -11.98
C CYS A 110 14.88 -9.62 -11.47
N PRO A 111 15.78 -8.87 -12.12
CA PRO A 111 16.56 -7.79 -11.52
C PRO A 111 15.85 -6.44 -11.49
N GLN A 112 16.18 -5.65 -10.47
CA GLN A 112 15.79 -4.26 -10.30
C GLN A 112 15.94 -3.46 -11.60
N SER A 113 14.81 -2.97 -12.12
CA SER A 113 14.73 -1.95 -13.17
C SER A 113 13.99 -0.72 -12.64
N PRO A 114 14.35 0.50 -13.08
CA PRO A 114 13.84 1.75 -12.54
C PRO A 114 12.41 2.00 -13.05
N GLY A 115 11.42 1.57 -12.28
CA GLY A 115 10.01 1.72 -12.64
C GLY A 115 9.04 1.43 -11.50
N ALA A 116 9.43 1.74 -10.26
CA ALA A 116 8.63 1.44 -9.06
C ALA A 116 7.23 2.10 -9.06
N ASP A 117 7.03 3.16 -9.85
CA ASP A 117 5.73 3.84 -9.99
C ASP A 117 4.73 3.09 -10.91
N CYS A 118 5.18 2.13 -11.71
CA CYS A 118 4.31 1.37 -12.63
C CYS A 118 3.72 0.11 -11.99
N ARG A 119 4.31 -0.38 -10.88
CA ARG A 119 3.83 -1.60 -10.20
C ARG A 119 2.52 -1.36 -9.46
N THR A 120 2.36 -0.22 -8.80
CA THR A 120 1.13 0.12 -8.07
C THR A 120 -0.05 0.39 -9.00
N SER A 121 0.19 1.08 -10.13
CA SER A 121 -0.86 1.31 -11.15
C SER A 121 -1.30 0.01 -11.80
N ALA A 122 -0.37 -0.89 -12.13
CA ALA A 122 -0.69 -2.20 -12.70
C ALA A 122 -1.49 -3.08 -11.72
N HIS A 123 -1.20 -3.02 -10.42
CA HIS A 123 -2.00 -3.71 -9.40
C HIS A 123 -3.40 -3.13 -9.26
N SER A 124 -3.53 -1.80 -9.24
CA SER A 124 -4.83 -1.12 -9.21
C SER A 124 -5.68 -1.44 -10.45
N GLU A 125 -5.07 -1.44 -11.64
CA GLU A 125 -5.72 -1.82 -12.89
C GLU A 125 -6.17 -3.29 -12.89
N ARG A 126 -5.36 -4.20 -12.33
CA ARG A 126 -5.70 -5.61 -12.19
C ARG A 126 -6.89 -5.81 -11.26
N ILE A 127 -6.93 -5.12 -10.11
CA ILE A 127 -8.08 -5.16 -9.19
C ILE A 127 -9.34 -4.64 -9.89
N ALA A 128 -9.27 -3.47 -10.52
CA ALA A 128 -10.40 -2.89 -11.24
C ALA A 128 -10.88 -3.76 -12.42
N ALA A 129 -9.98 -4.53 -13.05
CA ALA A 129 -10.35 -5.49 -14.08
C ALA A 129 -11.07 -6.72 -13.50
N LEU A 130 -10.59 -7.24 -12.37
CA LEU A 130 -11.22 -8.37 -11.66
C LEU A 130 -12.60 -7.98 -11.10
N GLU A 131 -12.75 -6.79 -10.54
CA GLU A 131 -14.04 -6.27 -10.08
C GLU A 131 -15.05 -6.13 -11.23
N ARG A 132 -14.60 -5.63 -12.38
CA ARG A 132 -15.42 -5.59 -13.60
C ARG A 132 -15.85 -6.98 -14.05
N GLN A 133 -14.92 -7.94 -14.06
CA GLN A 133 -15.20 -9.33 -14.42
C GLN A 133 -16.24 -9.96 -13.48
N LEU A 134 -16.06 -9.79 -12.18
CA LEU A 134 -17.00 -10.27 -11.16
C LEU A 134 -18.38 -9.63 -11.34
N ASN A 135 -18.44 -8.33 -11.63
CA ASN A 135 -19.71 -7.64 -11.87
C ASN A 135 -20.47 -8.20 -13.09
N ILE A 136 -19.74 -8.56 -14.15
CA ILE A 136 -20.31 -9.20 -15.34
C ILE A 136 -20.86 -10.57 -14.97
N GLU A 137 -20.10 -11.40 -14.26
CA GLU A 137 -20.53 -12.74 -13.85
C GLU A 137 -21.77 -12.69 -12.94
N LEU A 138 -21.81 -11.75 -12.00
CA LEU A 138 -22.99 -11.52 -11.15
C LEU A 138 -24.22 -11.12 -11.97
N LYS A 139 -24.06 -10.25 -12.97
CA LYS A 139 -25.16 -9.86 -13.86
C LYS A 139 -25.65 -11.01 -14.73
N VAL A 140 -24.74 -11.83 -15.25
CA VAL A 140 -25.09 -13.04 -16.01
C VAL A 140 -25.85 -14.01 -15.12
N LYS A 141 -25.36 -14.28 -13.90
CA LYS A 141 -26.03 -15.13 -12.91
C LYS A 141 -27.44 -14.63 -12.59
N GLN A 142 -27.59 -13.34 -12.28
CA GLN A 142 -28.89 -12.73 -12.03
C GLN A 142 -29.83 -12.83 -13.23
N GLY A 143 -29.29 -12.67 -14.45
CA GLY A 143 -30.03 -12.86 -15.69
C GLY A 143 -30.58 -14.28 -15.80
N VAL A 144 -29.74 -15.29 -15.53
CA VAL A 144 -30.13 -16.70 -15.53
C VAL A 144 -31.21 -16.98 -14.49
N GLU A 145 -31.07 -16.47 -13.27
CA GLU A 145 -32.07 -16.60 -12.19
C GLU A 145 -33.43 -16.01 -12.60
N ASN A 146 -33.44 -14.89 -13.33
CA ASN A 146 -34.66 -14.27 -13.86
C ASN A 146 -35.28 -15.06 -15.02
N MET A 147 -34.47 -15.80 -15.80
CA MET A 147 -34.94 -16.60 -16.94
C MET A 147 -35.56 -17.94 -16.51
N ILE A 148 -35.07 -18.57 -15.44
CA ILE A 148 -35.60 -19.84 -14.91
C ILE A 148 -37.13 -19.85 -14.72
N PRO A 149 -37.77 -18.87 -14.04
CA PRO A 149 -39.22 -18.88 -13.84
C PRO A 149 -40.00 -18.76 -15.15
N ILE A 150 -39.44 -18.10 -16.17
CA ILE A 150 -40.06 -17.98 -17.51
C ILE A 150 -40.18 -19.36 -18.16
N TYR A 151 -39.13 -20.18 -18.12
CA TYR A 151 -39.14 -21.51 -18.73
C TYR A 151 -39.76 -22.60 -17.86
N ALA A 152 -39.75 -22.42 -16.53
CA ALA A 152 -40.39 -23.35 -15.60
C ALA A 152 -41.92 -23.20 -15.57
N ASN A 153 -42.40 -21.96 -15.49
CA ASN A 153 -43.80 -21.66 -15.18
C ASN A 153 -44.51 -20.76 -16.23
N GLY A 154 -43.79 -20.23 -17.21
CA GLY A 154 -44.35 -19.37 -18.26
C GLY A 154 -45.05 -20.12 -19.39
N SER A 155 -45.60 -19.36 -20.34
CA SER A 155 -46.35 -19.88 -21.51
C SER A 155 -45.44 -20.64 -22.50
N THR A 156 -44.19 -20.18 -22.67
CA THR A 156 -43.15 -20.82 -23.49
C THR A 156 -42.29 -21.75 -22.63
N LYS A 157 -42.78 -22.97 -22.40
CA LYS A 157 -42.02 -24.00 -21.68
C LYS A 157 -41.00 -24.64 -22.62
N ASP A 158 -39.73 -24.39 -22.38
CA ASP A 158 -38.62 -25.06 -23.06
C ASP A 158 -37.74 -25.76 -22.04
N LYS A 159 -37.85 -27.10 -22.01
CA LYS A 159 -37.13 -27.96 -21.07
C LYS A 159 -35.62 -27.91 -21.28
N LYS A 160 -35.15 -27.72 -22.52
CA LYS A 160 -33.71 -27.61 -22.80
C LYS A 160 -33.17 -26.30 -22.27
N MET A 161 -33.87 -25.19 -22.53
CA MET A 161 -33.49 -23.87 -22.01
C MET A 161 -33.49 -23.83 -20.48
N LEU A 162 -34.50 -24.43 -19.84
CA LEU A 162 -34.55 -24.54 -18.38
C LEU A 162 -33.36 -25.32 -17.82
N GLN A 163 -33.01 -26.45 -18.44
CA GLN A 163 -31.88 -27.27 -18.01
C GLN A 163 -30.55 -26.52 -18.18
N THR A 164 -30.35 -25.81 -19.30
CA THR A 164 -29.15 -24.99 -19.53
C THR A 164 -29.02 -23.87 -18.50
N ALA A 165 -30.12 -23.15 -18.22
CA ALA A 165 -30.13 -22.10 -17.20
C ALA A 165 -29.80 -22.65 -15.80
N GLN A 166 -30.37 -23.80 -15.43
CA GLN A 166 -30.06 -24.45 -14.15
C GLN A 166 -28.60 -24.91 -14.05
N GLN A 167 -28.03 -25.45 -15.13
CA GLN A 167 -26.63 -25.85 -15.18
C GLN A 167 -25.70 -24.64 -15.03
N MET A 168 -25.95 -23.55 -15.76
CA MET A 168 -25.16 -22.32 -15.67
C MET A 168 -25.21 -21.72 -14.25
N LEU A 169 -26.35 -21.80 -13.57
CA LEU A 169 -26.46 -21.36 -12.18
C LEU A 169 -25.67 -22.25 -11.22
N GLN A 170 -25.59 -23.55 -11.50
CA GLN A 170 -24.79 -24.49 -10.71
C GLN A 170 -23.28 -24.28 -10.92
N ASP A 171 -22.87 -23.99 -12.15
CA ASP A 171 -21.47 -23.74 -12.52
C ASP A 171 -20.94 -22.41 -11.97
N SER A 172 -21.84 -21.49 -11.56
CA SER A 172 -21.50 -20.20 -10.94
C SER A 172 -21.27 -20.24 -9.42
N LYS A 173 -21.19 -21.44 -8.81
CA LYS A 173 -21.04 -21.65 -7.37
C LYS A 173 -19.60 -21.90 -6.95
#